data_AF-A0A6P3W3I2-F1
#
_entry.id   AF-A0A6P3W3I2-F1
#
_cell.length_a   1.000
_cell.length_b   1.000
_cell.length_c   1.000
_cell.angle_alpha   90.00
_cell.angle_beta   90.00
_cell.angle_gamma   90.00
#
_symmetry.space_group_name_H-M   'P 1'
#
loop_
_entity.id
_entity.type
_entity.pdbx_description
1 polymer ?
#
loop_
_entity_poly.entity_id
_entity_poly.type
_entity_poly.pdbx_seq_one_letter_code
_entity_poly.pdbx_strand_id
1 'polypeptide(L)'
;MVKLDLGSVVLRRMRLDDIEAVKALIKDGCEGTENRLLLHLLTRPLALFTLAILSSILRCIMHSFILALVIPVFVAIVYLKLTLPRSTGILGARRPYWDYVGSTYRAERDSELENPYTRMAKPVGGKVKTQERAKRRKKEEKGNEGEKHDMEDLQDRARVAGEVWVADCDGEVIASLSREPVHRSGVTRMCRLVVQSWYRKEGVGSLLVQCLANREKERGSRRVYAHVPFPSRIGEVFFRKVGFRLQGEVADGEEEKTKDFEEPQRGWLGYPVTKVFVKDL
;
A
#
# COMPACT_ATOMS: atom_id res chain seq x y z
N MET A 1 0.62 -17.54 -18.08
CA MET A 1 1.68 -16.68 -17.52
C MET A 1 2.18 -15.83 -18.66
N VAL A 2 2.04 -14.51 -18.57
CA VAL A 2 2.47 -13.58 -19.64
C VAL A 2 3.95 -13.34 -19.42
N LYS A 3 4.79 -13.62 -20.42
CA LYS A 3 6.22 -13.28 -20.36
C LYS A 3 6.36 -11.80 -20.65
N LEU A 4 6.73 -11.02 -19.63
CA LEU A 4 6.90 -9.57 -19.75
C LEU A 4 8.36 -9.23 -20.02
N ASP A 5 8.61 -8.34 -20.99
CA ASP A 5 9.92 -7.71 -21.12
C ASP A 5 10.02 -6.55 -20.14
N LEU A 6 10.89 -6.65 -19.14
CA LEU A 6 11.08 -5.56 -18.17
C LEU A 6 11.59 -4.27 -18.82
N GLY A 7 12.20 -4.35 -20.00
CA GLY A 7 12.66 -3.19 -20.75
C GLY A 7 11.52 -2.35 -21.33
N SER A 8 10.34 -2.92 -21.57
CA SER A 8 9.17 -2.19 -22.08
C SER A 8 8.34 -1.51 -20.98
N VAL A 9 8.64 -1.79 -19.71
CA VAL A 9 7.92 -1.24 -18.57
C VAL A 9 8.36 0.20 -18.30
N VAL A 10 7.41 1.12 -18.28
CA VAL A 10 7.65 2.53 -17.92
C VAL A 10 7.30 2.73 -16.46
N LEU A 11 8.27 3.20 -15.67
CA LEU A 11 8.07 3.51 -14.25
C LEU A 11 7.81 5.00 -14.10
N ARG A 12 6.65 5.38 -13.58
CA ARG A 12 6.25 6.79 -13.55
C ARG A 12 5.39 7.14 -12.35
N ARG A 13 5.25 8.44 -12.09
CA ARG A 13 4.24 8.99 -11.17
C ARG A 13 2.85 8.63 -11.70
N MET A 14 1.93 8.32 -10.78
CA MET A 14 0.52 8.11 -11.10
C MET A 14 -0.11 9.42 -11.59
N ARG A 15 -0.91 9.32 -12.66
CA ARG A 15 -1.69 10.39 -13.29
C ARG A 15 -3.15 10.30 -12.83
N LEU A 16 -3.94 11.34 -13.13
CA LEU A 16 -5.37 11.36 -12.79
C LEU A 16 -6.13 10.23 -13.50
N ASP A 17 -5.78 9.93 -14.74
CA ASP A 17 -6.43 8.86 -15.52
C ASP A 17 -6.14 7.45 -14.97
N ASP A 18 -5.05 7.29 -14.19
CA ASP A 18 -4.67 6.00 -13.60
C ASP A 18 -5.44 5.68 -12.32
N ILE A 19 -6.16 6.65 -11.74
CA ILE A 19 -6.75 6.54 -10.39
C ILE A 19 -7.64 5.30 -10.28
N GLU A 20 -8.53 5.10 -11.24
CA GLU A 20 -9.48 3.98 -11.21
C GLU A 20 -8.75 2.63 -11.36
N ALA A 21 -7.76 2.57 -12.26
CA ALA A 21 -6.94 1.38 -12.48
C ALA A 21 -6.15 1.02 -11.22
N VAL A 22 -5.50 1.98 -10.58
CA VAL A 22 -4.74 1.77 -9.34
C VAL A 22 -5.68 1.38 -8.19
N LYS A 23 -6.87 1.98 -8.07
CA LYS A 23 -7.87 1.57 -7.06
C LYS A 23 -8.28 0.12 -7.25
N ALA A 24 -8.62 -0.27 -8.48
CA ALA A 24 -9.01 -1.64 -8.80
C ALA A 24 -7.87 -2.61 -8.49
N LEU A 25 -6.64 -2.25 -8.89
CA LEU A 25 -5.45 -3.04 -8.64
C LEU A 25 -5.20 -3.27 -7.15
N ILE A 26 -5.25 -2.22 -6.31
CA ILE A 26 -5.03 -2.38 -4.87
C ILE A 26 -6.16 -3.19 -4.24
N LYS A 27 -7.42 -2.98 -4.66
CA LYS A 27 -8.56 -3.76 -4.18
C LYS A 27 -8.38 -5.26 -4.44
N ASP A 28 -7.96 -5.62 -5.65
CA ASP A 28 -7.64 -6.99 -6.04
C ASP A 28 -6.45 -7.53 -5.22
N GLY A 29 -5.38 -6.75 -5.07
CA GLY A 29 -4.19 -7.14 -4.30
C GLY A 29 -4.45 -7.37 -2.80
N CYS A 30 -5.42 -6.66 -2.23
CA CYS A 30 -5.82 -6.79 -0.83
C CYS A 30 -6.91 -7.87 -0.61
N GLU A 31 -7.47 -8.44 -1.68
CA GLU A 31 -8.52 -9.44 -1.57
C GLU A 31 -8.04 -10.64 -0.73
N GLY A 32 -8.88 -11.08 0.20
CA GLY A 32 -8.58 -12.17 1.13
C GLY A 32 -7.57 -11.84 2.24
N THR A 33 -6.74 -10.80 2.09
CA THR A 33 -5.79 -10.36 3.13
C THR A 33 -6.54 -9.85 4.36
N GLU A 34 -7.64 -9.12 4.17
CA GLU A 34 -8.52 -8.65 5.24
C GLU A 34 -9.04 -9.81 6.11
N ASN A 35 -9.55 -10.88 5.48
CA ASN A 35 -10.12 -12.02 6.19
C ASN A 35 -9.05 -12.76 7.01
N ARG A 36 -7.84 -12.86 6.47
CA ARG A 36 -6.70 -13.43 7.20
C ARG A 36 -6.27 -12.55 8.37
N LEU A 37 -6.36 -11.23 8.22
CA LEU A 37 -6.08 -10.25 9.28
C LEU A 37 -7.15 -10.30 10.38
N LEU A 38 -8.42 -10.43 10.02
CA LEU A 38 -9.51 -10.67 10.98
C LEU A 38 -9.25 -11.91 11.81
N LEU A 39 -8.97 -13.03 11.14
CA LEU A 39 -8.65 -14.28 11.81
C LEU A 39 -7.42 -14.12 12.71
N HIS A 40 -6.38 -13.43 12.22
CA HIS A 40 -5.18 -13.14 12.99
C HIS A 40 -5.46 -12.37 14.28
N LEU A 41 -6.34 -11.38 14.25
CA LEU A 41 -6.70 -10.57 15.40
C LEU A 41 -7.61 -11.32 16.37
N LEU A 42 -8.63 -12.00 15.86
CA LEU A 42 -9.62 -12.73 16.66
C LEU A 42 -9.02 -13.95 17.37
N THR A 43 -7.93 -14.51 16.85
CA THR A 43 -7.22 -15.65 17.46
C THR A 43 -6.21 -15.24 18.54
N ARG A 44 -6.06 -13.94 18.83
CA ARG A 44 -5.14 -13.50 19.91
C ARG A 44 -5.73 -13.75 21.29
N PRO A 45 -4.91 -14.07 22.32
CA PRO A 45 -5.39 -14.38 23.65
C PRO A 45 -6.31 -13.31 24.26
N LEU A 46 -5.95 -12.02 24.16
CA LEU A 46 -6.81 -10.96 24.71
C LEU A 46 -8.12 -10.81 23.92
N ALA A 47 -8.11 -11.03 22.60
CA ALA A 47 -9.33 -11.02 21.80
C ALA A 47 -10.28 -12.14 22.24
N LEU A 48 -9.77 -13.37 22.34
CA LEU A 48 -10.54 -14.52 22.81
C LEU A 48 -11.07 -14.32 24.23
N PHE A 49 -10.25 -13.76 25.13
CA PHE A 49 -10.65 -13.46 26.50
C PHE A 49 -11.76 -12.40 26.55
N THR A 50 -11.64 -11.30 25.79
CA THR A 50 -12.69 -10.28 25.72
C THR A 50 -13.99 -10.84 25.15
N LEU A 51 -13.94 -11.66 24.11
CA LEU A 51 -15.11 -12.33 23.54
C LEU A 51 -15.75 -13.31 24.54
N ALA A 52 -14.96 -14.03 25.32
CA ALA A 52 -15.45 -14.94 26.36
C ALA A 52 -16.16 -14.17 27.48
N ILE A 53 -15.62 -13.04 27.95
CA ILE A 53 -16.26 -12.18 28.94
C ILE A 53 -17.58 -11.65 28.41
N LEU A 54 -17.58 -11.07 27.20
CA LEU A 54 -18.80 -10.53 26.57
C LEU A 54 -19.86 -11.62 26.41
N SER A 55 -19.46 -12.81 25.98
CA SER A 55 -20.38 -13.95 25.88
C SER A 55 -20.95 -14.38 27.23
N SER A 56 -20.13 -14.38 28.29
CA SER A 56 -20.58 -14.72 29.63
C SER A 56 -21.59 -13.72 30.17
N ILE A 57 -21.35 -12.41 29.99
CA ILE A 57 -22.29 -11.36 30.38
C ILE A 57 -23.59 -11.51 29.59
N LEU A 58 -23.49 -11.73 28.27
CA LEU A 58 -24.65 -11.85 27.40
C LEU A 58 -25.50 -13.07 27.76
N ARG A 59 -24.88 -14.16 28.24
CA ARG A 59 -25.60 -15.35 28.73
C ARG A 59 -26.47 -15.06 29.96
N CYS A 60 -26.10 -14.10 30.80
CA CYS A 60 -26.95 -13.71 31.94
C CYS A 60 -28.22 -12.96 31.49
N ILE A 61 -28.21 -12.38 30.29
CA ILE A 61 -29.32 -11.58 29.74
C ILE A 61 -30.16 -12.43 28.77
N MET A 62 -29.51 -13.30 28.00
CA MET A 62 -30.14 -14.08 26.94
C MET A 62 -30.49 -15.49 27.40
N HIS A 63 -31.71 -15.92 27.09
CA HIS A 63 -32.16 -17.30 27.35
C HIS A 63 -31.53 -18.34 26.39
N SER A 64 -30.87 -17.90 25.31
CA SER A 64 -30.26 -18.80 24.31
C SER A 64 -28.73 -18.84 24.44
N PHE A 65 -28.21 -20.02 24.77
CA PHE A 65 -26.78 -20.27 24.89
C PHE A 65 -26.01 -20.05 23.57
N ILE A 66 -26.55 -20.57 22.46
CA ILE A 66 -25.93 -20.48 21.14
C ILE A 66 -25.82 -19.01 20.73
N LEU A 67 -26.90 -18.25 20.92
CA LEU A 67 -26.95 -16.85 20.49
C LEU A 67 -26.00 -15.98 21.32
N ALA A 68 -25.85 -16.27 22.62
CA ALA A 68 -24.88 -15.61 23.49
C ALA A 68 -23.41 -15.84 23.09
N LEU A 69 -23.10 -16.93 22.37
CA LEU A 69 -21.77 -17.20 21.81
C LEU A 69 -21.57 -16.55 20.43
N VAL A 70 -22.58 -16.63 19.56
CA VAL A 70 -22.46 -16.18 18.17
C VAL A 70 -22.48 -14.66 18.06
N ILE A 71 -23.33 -13.97 18.82
CA ILE A 71 -23.49 -12.51 18.71
C ILE A 71 -22.17 -11.74 18.93
N PRO A 72 -21.40 -11.98 20.02
CA PRO A 72 -20.16 -11.24 20.25
C PRO A 72 -19.14 -11.41 19.12
N VAL A 73 -19.00 -12.63 18.59
CA VAL A 73 -18.10 -12.92 17.48
C VAL A 73 -18.57 -12.24 16.20
N PHE A 74 -19.86 -12.31 15.89
CA PHE A 74 -20.43 -11.66 14.70
C PHE A 74 -20.26 -10.14 14.74
N VAL A 75 -20.59 -9.50 15.87
CA VAL A 75 -20.42 -8.06 16.07
C VAL A 75 -18.95 -7.67 15.95
N ALA A 76 -18.02 -8.45 16.51
CA ALA A 76 -16.60 -8.21 16.37
C ALA A 76 -16.12 -8.33 14.91
N ILE A 77 -16.59 -9.32 14.15
CA ILE A 77 -16.29 -9.45 12.72
C ILE A 77 -16.79 -8.23 11.94
N VAL A 78 -18.05 -7.81 12.17
CA VAL A 78 -18.62 -6.63 11.51
C VAL A 78 -17.84 -5.37 11.88
N TYR A 79 -17.55 -5.17 13.17
CA TYR A 79 -16.75 -4.04 13.66
C TYR A 79 -15.37 -4.01 13.00
N LEU A 80 -14.67 -5.15 12.94
CA LEU A 80 -13.35 -5.23 12.34
C LEU A 80 -13.40 -5.09 10.81
N LYS A 81 -14.43 -5.62 10.13
CA LYS A 81 -14.65 -5.39 8.69
C LYS A 81 -14.86 -3.92 8.36
N LEU A 82 -15.47 -3.17 9.27
CA LEU A 82 -15.66 -1.73 9.13
C LEU A 82 -14.40 -0.93 9.49
N THR A 83 -13.59 -1.38 10.44
CA THR A 83 -12.45 -0.61 10.96
C THR A 83 -11.12 -0.95 10.32
N LEU A 84 -10.90 -2.19 9.87
CA LEU A 84 -9.63 -2.61 9.25
C LEU A 84 -9.34 -1.91 7.92
N PRO A 85 -10.26 -1.86 6.93
CA PRO A 85 -9.98 -1.14 5.68
C PRO A 85 -9.68 0.35 5.89
N ARG A 86 -10.18 0.91 7.00
CA ARG A 86 -9.94 2.29 7.42
C ARG A 86 -8.59 2.48 8.13
N SER A 87 -8.07 1.47 8.82
CA SER A 87 -6.84 1.56 9.64
C SER A 87 -5.59 0.98 8.97
N THR A 88 -5.73 -0.02 8.11
CA THR A 88 -4.60 -0.69 7.43
C THR A 88 -4.26 -0.07 6.07
N GLY A 89 -4.98 0.99 5.72
CA GLY A 89 -4.95 1.57 4.39
C GLY A 89 -3.83 2.55 4.13
N ILE A 90 -3.64 3.41 5.12
CA ILE A 90 -2.69 4.50 5.14
C ILE A 90 -2.44 4.82 6.62
N LEU A 91 -1.18 4.98 7.00
CA LEU A 91 -0.82 5.45 8.34
C LEU A 91 -1.57 6.76 8.66
N GLY A 92 -2.46 6.72 9.66
CA GLY A 92 -3.16 7.90 10.20
C GLY A 92 -4.46 8.31 9.49
N ALA A 93 -4.99 7.51 8.57
CA ALA A 93 -6.14 7.91 7.77
C ALA A 93 -7.48 7.39 8.33
N ARG A 94 -8.56 8.18 8.23
CA ARG A 94 -9.91 7.85 8.77
C ARG A 94 -10.85 7.18 7.75
N ARG A 95 -10.51 7.17 6.46
CA ARG A 95 -11.32 6.61 5.36
C ARG A 95 -10.69 5.31 4.81
N PRO A 96 -11.39 4.54 3.96
CA PRO A 96 -10.82 3.33 3.37
C PRO A 96 -9.65 3.62 2.42
N TYR A 97 -8.67 2.72 2.35
CA TYR A 97 -7.42 2.91 1.60
C TYR A 97 -7.57 3.23 0.12
N TRP A 98 -8.65 2.76 -0.52
CA TRP A 98 -8.94 2.99 -1.93
C TRP A 98 -9.45 4.40 -2.22
N ASP A 99 -9.94 5.15 -1.22
CA ASP A 99 -10.41 6.54 -1.43
C ASP A 99 -9.26 7.54 -1.63
N TYR A 100 -8.04 7.15 -1.29
CA TYR A 100 -6.87 8.02 -1.26
C TYR A 100 -6.00 7.98 -2.50
N VAL A 101 -6.23 7.01 -3.37
CA VAL A 101 -5.55 6.90 -4.67
C VAL A 101 -5.88 8.13 -5.54
N GLY A 102 -6.97 8.85 -5.28
CA GLY A 102 -7.46 9.91 -6.15
C GLY A 102 -6.73 11.26 -6.11
N SER A 103 -5.54 11.38 -5.52
CA SER A 103 -5.08 12.73 -5.12
C SER A 103 -3.58 12.99 -5.08
N THR A 104 -2.70 12.26 -5.76
CA THR A 104 -1.30 12.71 -5.84
C THR A 104 -1.12 13.80 -6.90
N TYR A 105 -1.35 15.08 -6.56
CA TYR A 105 -1.24 16.20 -7.51
C TYR A 105 0.12 16.92 -7.49
N ARG A 106 0.48 17.43 -8.68
CA ARG A 106 1.74 18.03 -9.18
C ARG A 106 2.95 17.11 -9.26
N ALA A 107 2.95 16.26 -10.29
CA ALA A 107 4.20 15.80 -10.91
C ALA A 107 4.85 16.98 -11.66
N GLU A 108 5.36 17.98 -10.94
CA GLU A 108 6.26 18.96 -11.54
C GLU A 108 7.70 18.44 -11.42
N ARG A 109 8.32 18.25 -12.59
CA ARG A 109 9.75 18.00 -12.90
C ARG A 109 10.29 16.57 -12.84
N ASP A 110 9.86 15.68 -11.94
CA ASP A 110 10.41 14.31 -11.88
C ASP A 110 9.33 13.22 -12.05
N SER A 111 8.78 13.08 -13.26
CA SER A 111 7.63 12.21 -13.55
C SER A 111 7.95 10.74 -13.77
N GLU A 112 9.22 10.37 -13.96
CA GLU A 112 9.64 9.01 -14.32
C GLU A 112 10.79 8.51 -13.42
N LEU A 113 10.89 7.20 -13.25
CA LEU A 113 12.05 6.53 -12.67
C LEU A 113 12.86 5.90 -13.79
N GLU A 114 14.19 6.01 -13.72
CA GLU A 114 15.05 5.33 -14.68
C GLU A 114 14.87 3.81 -14.56
N ASN A 115 14.51 3.16 -15.67
CA ASN A 115 14.41 1.72 -15.74
C ASN A 115 15.74 1.15 -16.28
N PRO A 116 16.52 0.41 -15.47
CA PRO A 116 17.83 -0.12 -15.86
C PRO A 116 17.76 -1.14 -17.02
N TYR A 117 16.60 -1.76 -17.24
CA TYR A 117 16.42 -2.76 -18.29
C TYR A 117 16.16 -2.14 -19.68
N THR A 118 15.82 -0.85 -19.76
CA THR A 118 15.58 -0.16 -21.05
C THR A 118 16.81 -0.19 -21.96
N ARG A 119 18.02 -0.10 -21.37
CA ARG A 119 19.28 -0.15 -22.11
C ARG A 119 19.62 -1.54 -22.66
N MET A 120 19.00 -2.59 -22.14
CA MET A 120 19.24 -3.99 -22.51
C MET A 120 18.14 -4.56 -23.42
N ALA A 121 17.03 -3.82 -23.61
CA ALA A 121 15.96 -4.21 -24.50
C ALA A 121 16.46 -4.22 -25.95
N LYS A 122 16.25 -5.34 -26.66
CA LYS A 122 16.43 -5.36 -28.12
C LYS A 122 15.41 -4.36 -28.72
N PRO A 123 15.79 -3.55 -29.71
CA PRO A 123 14.84 -2.68 -30.38
C PRO A 123 13.81 -3.56 -31.10
N VAL A 124 12.67 -3.80 -30.45
CA VAL A 124 11.50 -4.38 -31.10
C VAL A 124 10.91 -3.25 -31.92
N GLY A 125 11.12 -3.33 -33.23
CA GLY A 125 10.59 -2.38 -34.20
C GLY A 125 9.07 -2.30 -34.13
N GLY A 126 8.58 -1.34 -33.34
CA GLY A 126 7.19 -0.92 -33.30
C GLY A 126 7.20 0.59 -33.26
N LYS A 127 6.73 1.23 -34.32
CA LYS A 127 6.58 2.70 -34.39
C LYS A 127 5.78 3.16 -33.17
N VAL A 128 6.44 3.87 -32.26
CA VAL A 128 5.78 4.63 -31.20
C VAL A 128 4.93 5.68 -31.90
N LYS A 129 3.63 5.40 -32.04
CA LYS A 129 2.65 6.43 -32.39
C LYS A 129 2.47 7.27 -31.14
N THR A 130 3.18 8.40 -31.09
CA THR A 130 2.82 9.55 -30.26
C THR A 130 1.40 9.96 -30.63
N GLN A 131 0.40 9.43 -29.91
CA GLN A 131 -0.97 9.93 -30.02
C GLN A 131 -1.04 11.24 -29.22
N GLU A 132 -0.83 12.34 -29.93
CA GLU A 132 -1.47 13.61 -29.61
C GLU A 132 -2.98 13.37 -29.40
N ARG A 133 -3.44 13.48 -28.15
CA ARG A 133 -4.85 13.77 -27.85
C ARG A 133 -4.95 15.20 -27.34
N ALA A 134 -4.76 16.14 -28.26
CA ALA A 134 -5.28 17.49 -28.13
C ALA A 134 -6.67 17.56 -28.77
N LYS A 135 -7.73 17.61 -27.95
CA LYS A 135 -8.92 18.49 -28.07
C LYS A 135 -10.18 17.89 -27.42
N ARG A 136 -10.82 18.75 -26.59
CA ARG A 136 -12.22 18.84 -26.12
C ARG A 136 -12.24 18.82 -24.58
N ARG A 137 -12.58 19.88 -23.84
CA ARG A 137 -13.40 21.08 -24.09
C ARG A 137 -12.92 22.22 -23.17
N LYS A 138 -12.86 23.45 -23.70
CA LYS A 138 -13.11 24.66 -22.90
C LYS A 138 -14.58 24.60 -22.48
N LYS A 139 -14.85 24.61 -21.18
CA LYS A 139 -16.14 25.03 -20.64
C LYS A 139 -15.86 25.93 -19.44
N GLU A 140 -16.58 27.03 -19.42
CA GLU A 140 -16.35 28.24 -18.65
C GLU A 140 -16.23 27.99 -17.14
N GLU A 141 -15.29 28.71 -16.54
CA GLU A 141 -15.21 28.94 -15.11
C GLU A 141 -16.49 29.66 -14.65
N LYS A 142 -17.31 28.95 -13.88
CA LYS A 142 -18.26 29.56 -12.95
C LYS A 142 -17.97 28.95 -11.59
N GLY A 143 -17.24 29.72 -10.77
CA GLY A 143 -16.90 29.34 -9.41
C GLY A 143 -18.15 28.93 -8.65
N ASN A 144 -18.13 27.69 -8.16
CA ASN A 144 -19.16 27.17 -7.28
C ASN A 144 -18.45 26.65 -6.02
N GLU A 145 -18.95 27.04 -4.85
CA GLU A 145 -18.32 26.75 -3.55
C GLU A 145 -18.13 25.25 -3.27
N GLY A 146 -18.85 24.38 -3.99
CA GLY A 146 -18.65 22.93 -3.98
C GLY A 146 -17.31 22.45 -4.58
N GLU A 147 -16.78 23.12 -5.62
CA GLU A 147 -15.48 22.75 -6.22
C GLU A 147 -14.29 23.08 -5.29
N LYS A 148 -14.43 24.10 -4.44
CA LYS A 148 -13.40 24.43 -3.44
C LYS A 148 -13.35 23.37 -2.34
N HIS A 149 -14.50 22.92 -1.85
CA HIS A 149 -14.57 21.83 -0.87
C HIS A 149 -13.98 20.54 -1.45
N ASP A 150 -14.28 20.20 -2.71
CA ASP A 150 -13.70 19.02 -3.36
C ASP A 150 -12.18 19.15 -3.56
N MET A 151 -11.67 20.34 -3.90
CA MET A 151 -10.24 20.58 -4.07
C MET A 151 -9.44 20.60 -2.75
N GLU A 152 -10.00 21.16 -1.67
CA GLU A 152 -9.40 21.08 -0.33
C GLU A 152 -9.41 19.64 0.20
N ASP A 153 -10.52 18.91 0.04
CA ASP A 153 -10.61 17.48 0.33
C ASP A 153 -9.57 16.68 -0.46
N LEU A 154 -9.34 17.02 -1.74
CA LEU A 154 -8.31 16.39 -2.58
C LEU A 154 -6.89 16.71 -2.10
N GLN A 155 -6.60 17.93 -1.65
CA GLN A 155 -5.27 18.28 -1.13
C GLN A 155 -4.94 17.56 0.18
N ASP A 156 -5.90 17.44 1.10
CA ASP A 156 -5.71 16.67 2.33
C ASP A 156 -5.53 15.18 2.03
N ARG A 157 -6.29 14.63 1.07
CA ARG A 157 -6.11 13.25 0.59
C ARG A 157 -4.71 13.04 -0.01
N ALA A 158 -4.19 14.02 -0.76
CA ALA A 158 -2.86 14.00 -1.36
C ALA A 158 -1.77 13.86 -0.31
N ARG A 159 -1.87 14.73 0.71
CA ARG A 159 -0.93 14.79 1.82
C ARG A 159 -0.91 13.49 2.60
N VAL A 160 -2.05 12.82 2.76
CA VAL A 160 -2.14 11.55 3.49
C VAL A 160 -1.66 10.37 2.63
N ALA A 161 -1.97 10.36 1.32
CA ALA A 161 -1.59 9.31 0.40
C ALA A 161 -0.08 9.30 0.03
N GLY A 162 0.62 10.41 0.20
CA GLY A 162 2.02 10.53 -0.20
C GLY A 162 2.19 10.42 -1.72
N GLU A 163 3.23 9.73 -2.16
CA GLU A 163 3.64 9.61 -3.55
C GLU A 163 3.33 8.22 -4.13
N VAL A 164 2.36 8.11 -5.05
CA VAL A 164 2.08 6.85 -5.78
C VAL A 164 2.86 6.74 -7.09
N TRP A 165 3.62 5.66 -7.21
CA TRP A 165 4.40 5.26 -8.37
C TRP A 165 3.74 4.06 -9.05
N VAL A 166 3.73 4.04 -10.37
CA VAL A 166 3.11 2.99 -11.17
C VAL A 166 4.11 2.40 -12.16
N ALA A 167 3.93 1.12 -12.45
CA ALA A 167 4.52 0.47 -13.62
C ALA A 167 3.45 0.40 -14.70
N ASP A 168 3.76 0.99 -15.85
CA ASP A 168 2.94 1.04 -17.04
C ASP A 168 3.55 0.13 -18.12
N CYS A 169 2.73 -0.70 -18.74
CA CYS A 169 3.11 -1.48 -19.92
C CYS A 169 2.02 -1.32 -20.97
N ASP A 170 2.38 -0.85 -22.16
CA ASP A 170 1.46 -0.63 -23.28
C ASP A 170 0.23 0.23 -22.93
N GLY A 171 0.38 1.19 -21.99
CA GLY A 171 -0.69 2.07 -21.54
C GLY A 171 -1.61 1.48 -20.46
N GLU A 172 -1.31 0.27 -19.96
CA GLU A 172 -1.99 -0.35 -18.83
C GLU A 172 -1.14 -0.27 -17.56
N VAL A 173 -1.75 0.12 -16.44
CA VAL A 173 -1.09 0.10 -15.13
C VAL A 173 -1.09 -1.32 -14.57
N ILE A 174 0.09 -1.94 -14.56
CA ILE A 174 0.27 -3.34 -14.16
C ILE A 174 0.76 -3.52 -12.71
N ALA A 175 1.31 -2.45 -12.12
CA ALA A 175 1.73 -2.45 -10.71
C ALA A 175 1.70 -1.04 -10.11
N SER A 176 1.57 -0.96 -8.78
CA SER A 176 1.66 0.29 -8.02
C SER A 176 2.48 0.12 -6.75
N LEU A 177 3.12 1.19 -6.32
CA LEU A 177 3.89 1.30 -5.08
C LEU A 177 3.73 2.71 -4.54
N SER A 178 3.51 2.86 -3.24
CA SER A 178 3.38 4.19 -2.62
C SER A 178 4.56 4.48 -1.70
N ARG A 179 5.06 5.71 -1.77
CA ARG A 179 5.94 6.33 -0.79
C ARG A 179 5.10 7.18 0.14
N GLU A 180 5.22 7.00 1.44
CA GLU A 180 4.51 7.86 2.40
C GLU A 180 5.19 9.23 2.51
N PRO A 181 4.46 10.26 2.99
CA PRO A 181 5.06 11.56 3.29
C PRO A 181 6.27 11.41 4.22
N VAL A 182 7.24 12.31 4.08
CA VAL A 182 8.43 12.29 4.95
C VAL A 182 8.01 12.63 6.38
N HIS A 183 8.19 11.66 7.29
CA HIS A 183 7.92 11.85 8.73
C HIS A 183 9.20 12.13 9.52
N ARG A 184 10.35 11.62 9.03
CA ARG A 184 11.66 11.74 9.68
C ARG A 184 12.72 11.97 8.60
N SER A 185 13.70 12.82 8.89
CA SER A 185 14.81 13.08 7.96
C SER A 185 15.63 11.82 7.72
N GLY A 186 16.03 11.58 6.46
CA GLY A 186 16.85 10.43 6.08
C GLY A 186 16.13 9.08 6.07
N VAL A 187 14.81 9.04 6.31
CA VAL A 187 14.01 7.82 6.34
C VAL A 187 12.84 7.92 5.35
N THR A 188 12.68 6.88 4.54
CA THR A 188 11.53 6.74 3.64
C THR A 188 10.69 5.52 4.02
N ARG A 189 9.36 5.64 3.93
CA ARG A 189 8.45 4.50 4.06
C ARG A 189 7.80 4.18 2.74
N MET A 190 7.77 2.90 2.42
CA MET A 190 7.10 2.33 1.26
C MET A 190 5.94 1.46 1.72
N CYS A 191 4.79 1.63 1.09
CA CYS A 191 3.58 0.87 1.36
C CYS A 191 2.78 0.65 0.07
N ARG A 192 1.73 -0.19 0.16
CA ARG A 192 0.79 -0.43 -0.94
C ARG A 192 1.47 -0.91 -2.24
N LEU A 193 2.47 -1.78 -2.11
CA LEU A 193 3.02 -2.50 -3.26
C LEU A 193 1.99 -3.53 -3.74
N VAL A 194 1.51 -3.38 -4.96
CA VAL A 194 0.64 -4.36 -5.61
C VAL A 194 1.07 -4.57 -7.05
N VAL A 195 1.06 -5.84 -7.48
CA VAL A 195 1.32 -6.25 -8.86
C VAL A 195 0.13 -7.07 -9.33
N GLN A 196 -0.38 -6.73 -10.51
CA GLN A 196 -1.50 -7.41 -11.15
C GLN A 196 -1.17 -8.90 -11.31
N SER A 197 -2.16 -9.76 -11.09
CA SER A 197 -2.00 -11.22 -10.98
C SER A 197 -1.23 -11.85 -12.13
N TRP A 198 -1.46 -11.39 -13.36
CA TRP A 198 -0.83 -11.88 -14.60
C TRP A 198 0.66 -11.58 -14.72
N TYR A 199 1.13 -10.51 -14.05
CA TYR A 199 2.52 -10.03 -14.08
C TYR A 199 3.28 -10.33 -12.77
N ARG A 200 2.67 -11.09 -11.84
CA ARG A 200 3.37 -11.55 -10.64
C ARG A 200 4.48 -12.52 -11.03
N LYS A 201 5.61 -12.43 -10.33
CA LYS A 201 6.85 -13.19 -10.57
C LYS A 201 7.61 -12.83 -11.86
N GLU A 202 7.13 -11.88 -12.65
CA GLU A 202 7.86 -11.35 -13.83
C GLU A 202 8.91 -10.28 -13.46
N GLY A 203 9.08 -9.93 -12.18
CA GLY A 203 10.09 -8.98 -11.71
C GLY A 203 9.63 -7.54 -11.56
N VAL A 204 8.40 -7.20 -11.99
CA VAL A 204 7.83 -5.83 -11.93
C VAL A 204 7.87 -5.23 -10.53
N GLY A 205 7.48 -6.00 -9.50
CA GLY A 205 7.52 -5.52 -8.12
C GLY A 205 8.94 -5.21 -7.64
N SER A 206 9.91 -6.06 -7.98
CA SER A 206 11.32 -5.82 -7.64
C SER A 206 11.86 -4.59 -8.34
N LEU A 207 11.51 -4.41 -9.61
CA LEU A 207 11.88 -3.25 -10.42
C LEU A 207 11.38 -1.95 -9.77
N LEU A 208 10.08 -1.87 -9.42
CA LEU A 208 9.50 -0.70 -8.76
C LEU A 208 10.20 -0.38 -7.43
N VAL A 209 10.39 -1.38 -6.57
CA VAL A 209 11.00 -1.17 -5.24
C VAL A 209 12.46 -0.75 -5.35
N GLN A 210 13.23 -1.36 -6.26
CA GLN A 210 14.65 -1.03 -6.44
C GLN A 210 14.83 0.36 -7.04
N CYS A 211 14.10 0.71 -8.10
CA CYS A 211 14.21 2.03 -8.72
C CYS A 211 13.78 3.15 -7.76
N LEU A 212 12.70 2.93 -6.99
CA LEU A 212 12.27 3.92 -6.00
C LEU A 212 13.28 4.02 -4.84
N ALA A 213 13.85 2.91 -4.38
CA ALA A 213 14.87 2.92 -3.32
C ALA A 213 16.14 3.67 -3.76
N ASN A 214 16.61 3.45 -5.00
CA ASN A 214 17.76 4.16 -5.55
C ASN A 214 17.51 5.67 -5.66
N ARG A 215 16.33 6.07 -6.13
CA ARG A 215 15.95 7.49 -6.16
C ARG A 215 15.91 8.13 -4.77
N GLU A 216 15.40 7.41 -3.78
CA GLU A 216 15.37 7.92 -2.41
C GLU A 216 16.78 8.04 -1.83
N LYS A 217 17.70 7.14 -2.19
CA LYS A 217 19.12 7.25 -1.87
C LYS A 217 19.74 8.52 -2.45
N GLU A 218 19.48 8.82 -3.72
CA GLU A 218 19.93 10.05 -4.39
C GLU A 218 19.34 11.31 -3.73
N ARG A 219 18.13 11.21 -3.18
CA ARG A 219 17.47 12.27 -2.40
C ARG A 219 17.98 12.38 -0.95
N GLY A 220 18.95 11.56 -0.56
CA GLY A 220 19.60 11.60 0.76
C GLY A 220 18.95 10.72 1.84
N SER A 221 18.01 9.84 1.48
CA SER A 221 17.50 8.82 2.40
C SER A 221 18.58 7.78 2.67
N ARG A 222 18.76 7.45 3.94
CA ARG A 222 19.72 6.44 4.43
C ARG A 222 19.05 5.09 4.63
N ARG A 223 17.73 5.08 4.79
CA ARG A 223 16.97 3.88 5.14
C ARG A 223 15.57 3.90 4.56
N VAL A 224 15.10 2.72 4.14
CA VAL A 224 13.74 2.49 3.67
C VAL A 224 13.06 1.45 4.55
N TYR A 225 11.84 1.74 4.97
CA TYR A 225 10.96 0.79 5.63
C TYR A 225 9.83 0.35 4.72
N ALA A 226 9.46 -0.92 4.81
CA ALA A 226 8.32 -1.50 4.13
C ALA A 226 7.35 -2.10 5.15
N HIS A 227 6.10 -1.65 5.12
CA HIS A 227 5.04 -2.22 5.95
C HIS A 227 4.32 -3.33 5.20
N VAL A 228 4.43 -4.55 5.72
CA VAL A 228 3.85 -5.76 5.11
C VAL A 228 2.74 -6.28 6.01
N PRO A 229 1.51 -6.52 5.53
CA PRO A 229 0.45 -7.10 6.35
C PRO A 229 0.92 -8.39 7.03
N PHE A 230 0.67 -8.54 8.33
CA PHE A 230 1.16 -9.68 9.12
C PHE A 230 0.88 -11.07 8.49
N PRO A 231 -0.32 -11.34 7.92
CA PRO A 231 -0.60 -12.64 7.29
C PRO A 231 0.03 -12.82 5.89
N SER A 232 0.66 -11.80 5.32
CA SER A 232 1.22 -11.85 3.96
C SER A 232 2.58 -12.56 3.93
N ARG A 233 2.55 -13.90 3.79
CA ARG A 233 3.77 -14.70 3.56
C ARG A 233 4.48 -14.33 2.25
N ILE A 234 3.70 -14.01 1.22
CA ILE A 234 4.24 -13.62 -0.09
C ILE A 234 5.00 -12.30 0.02
N GLY A 235 4.44 -11.31 0.72
CA GLY A 235 5.11 -10.03 0.97
C GLY A 235 6.43 -10.21 1.74
N GLU A 236 6.42 -11.04 2.78
CA GLU A 236 7.63 -11.35 3.57
C GLU A 236 8.74 -11.96 2.70
N VAL A 237 8.43 -13.00 1.92
CA VAL A 237 9.41 -13.63 1.02
C VAL A 237 9.91 -12.64 -0.05
N PHE A 238 9.00 -11.83 -0.59
CA PHE A 238 9.33 -10.82 -1.59
C PHE A 238 10.32 -9.78 -1.04
N PHE A 239 10.02 -9.14 0.09
CA PHE A 239 10.86 -8.08 0.65
C PHE A 239 12.23 -8.62 1.08
N ARG A 240 12.29 -9.84 1.65
CA ARG A 240 13.57 -10.54 1.89
C ARG A 240 14.38 -10.72 0.61
N LYS A 241 13.76 -11.19 -0.47
CA LYS A 241 14.42 -11.38 -1.77
C LYS A 241 14.96 -10.08 -2.37
N VAL A 242 14.31 -8.94 -2.11
CA VAL A 242 14.74 -7.61 -2.58
C VAL A 242 15.80 -6.97 -1.66
N GLY A 243 16.20 -7.68 -0.60
CA GLY A 243 17.27 -7.29 0.31
C GLY A 243 16.81 -6.49 1.53
N PHE A 244 15.53 -6.54 1.89
CA PHE A 244 15.07 -6.04 3.18
C PHE A 244 15.20 -7.14 4.24
N ARG A 245 15.49 -6.75 5.48
CA ARG A 245 15.44 -7.62 6.66
C ARG A 245 14.20 -7.31 7.49
N LEU A 246 13.68 -8.26 8.24
CA LEU A 246 12.64 -7.95 9.22
C LEU A 246 13.28 -7.10 10.33
N GLN A 247 12.66 -5.99 10.71
CA GLN A 247 13.18 -5.13 11.77
C GLN A 247 13.23 -5.90 13.10
N GLY A 248 14.37 -5.82 13.80
CA GLY A 248 14.64 -6.64 14.99
C GLY A 248 15.23 -8.03 14.71
N GLU A 249 15.35 -8.46 13.44
CA GLU A 249 16.25 -9.58 13.09
C GLU A 249 17.69 -9.03 13.06
N VAL A 250 18.47 -9.39 14.08
CA VAL A 250 19.91 -9.11 14.11
C VAL A 250 20.60 -10.03 13.10
N ALA A 251 21.27 -9.44 12.12
CA ALA A 251 22.34 -10.14 11.41
C ALA A 251 23.56 -10.11 12.35
N ASP A 252 23.93 -11.26 12.91
CA ASP A 252 25.18 -11.48 13.65
C ASP A 252 25.39 -10.71 14.97
N GLY A 253 24.65 -11.11 16.01
CA GLY A 253 25.10 -10.99 17.42
C GLY A 253 25.22 -9.60 18.04
N GLU A 254 25.10 -8.52 17.28
CA GLU A 254 25.08 -7.15 17.82
C GLU A 254 23.65 -6.65 17.96
N GLU A 255 23.24 -6.33 19.19
CA GLU A 255 21.98 -5.63 19.44
C GLU A 255 21.86 -4.43 18.49
N GLU A 256 20.76 -4.36 17.74
CA GLU A 256 20.48 -3.25 16.82
C GLU A 256 20.28 -1.97 17.65
N LYS A 257 21.39 -1.34 18.05
CA LYS A 257 21.47 -0.09 18.83
C LYS A 257 21.10 1.14 17.99
N THR A 258 20.23 0.99 16.99
CA THR A 258 19.72 2.15 16.25
C THR A 258 18.44 2.63 16.90
N LYS A 259 18.45 3.88 17.39
CA LYS A 259 17.30 4.60 17.95
C LYS A 259 16.17 4.82 16.93
N ASP A 260 16.37 4.41 15.68
CA ASP A 260 15.42 4.55 14.58
C ASP A 260 14.62 3.26 14.38
N PHE A 261 13.85 2.89 15.40
CA PHE A 261 12.82 1.85 15.25
C PHE A 261 11.59 2.45 14.55
N GLU A 262 11.06 1.73 13.58
CA GLU A 262 9.78 2.04 12.96
C GLU A 262 8.68 1.18 13.61
N GLU A 263 7.58 1.81 14.00
CA GLU A 263 6.54 1.09 14.74
C GLU A 263 5.62 0.35 13.76
N PRO A 264 5.29 -0.93 14.02
CA PRO A 264 4.27 -1.60 13.23
C PRO A 264 2.93 -0.89 13.42
N GLN A 265 2.13 -0.84 12.35
CA GLN A 265 0.74 -0.40 12.48
C GLN A 265 0.04 -1.31 13.49
N ARG A 266 -0.73 -0.72 14.39
CA ARG A 266 -1.51 -1.43 15.41
C ARG A 266 -2.99 -1.35 15.10
N GLY A 267 -3.67 -2.49 15.22
CA GLY A 267 -5.11 -2.63 15.06
C GLY A 267 -5.83 -2.72 16.40
N TRP A 268 -6.97 -3.43 16.40
CA TRP A 268 -7.78 -3.66 17.58
C TRP A 268 -6.97 -4.28 18.73
N LEU A 269 -7.18 -3.78 19.96
CA LEU A 269 -6.46 -4.16 21.17
C LEU A 269 -4.93 -3.90 21.11
N GLY A 270 -4.47 -3.03 20.21
CA GLY A 270 -3.06 -2.66 20.10
C GLY A 270 -2.19 -3.72 19.40
N TYR A 271 -2.79 -4.76 18.83
CA TYR A 271 -2.04 -5.81 18.14
C TYR A 271 -1.47 -5.32 16.81
N PRO A 272 -0.21 -5.68 16.47
CA PRO A 272 0.38 -5.29 15.20
C PRO A 272 -0.36 -5.96 14.02
N VAL A 273 -0.74 -5.14 13.04
CA VAL A 273 -1.38 -5.57 11.79
C VAL A 273 -0.39 -5.64 10.62
N THR A 274 0.79 -5.04 10.78
CA THR A 274 1.90 -5.11 9.82
C THR A 274 3.19 -5.59 10.48
N LYS A 275 4.00 -6.32 9.72
CA LYS A 275 5.44 -6.51 9.95
C LYS A 275 6.20 -5.36 9.30
N VAL A 276 7.27 -4.91 9.94
CA VAL A 276 8.12 -3.83 9.42
C VAL A 276 9.41 -4.44 8.90
N PHE A 277 9.68 -4.21 7.63
CA PHE A 277 10.92 -4.60 6.97
C PHE A 277 11.78 -3.36 6.76
N VAL A 278 13.09 -3.50 6.88
CA VAL A 278 14.05 -2.40 6.77
C VAL A 278 15.15 -2.74 5.77
N LYS A 279 15.59 -1.73 5.02
CA LYS A 279 16.75 -1.80 4.13
C LYS A 279 17.54 -0.50 4.25
N ASP A 280 18.83 -0.63 4.54
CA ASP A 280 19.76 0.50 4.47
C ASP A 280 20.12 0.76 2.99
N LEU A 281 20.22 2.05 2.62
CA LEU A 281 20.40 2.51 1.24
C LEU A 281 21.86 2.82 0.89
#